data_AF-D8U7F1-F1
#
_entry.id   AF-D8U7F1-F1
#
_cell.length_a   1.000
_cell.length_b   1.000
_cell.length_c   1.000
_cell.angle_alpha   90.00
_cell.angle_beta   90.00
_cell.angle_gamma   90.00
#
_symmetry.space_group_name_H-M   'P 1'
#
loop_
_entity.id
_entity.type
_entity.pdbx_description
1 polymer ?
#
loop_
_entity_poly.entity_id
_entity_poly.type
_entity_poly.pdbx_seq_one_letter_code
_entity_poly.pdbx_strand_id
1 'polypeptide(L)'
;CSPICASYDLRKQALYGDLSRYICCNGNCPCSGRLNESQCPAFCLCLEAWCCFGQSVATTRWMIQDELQVETTKCDHCIIGTMIFLQYLSCVCHILACFFSELRDAAQIVDLLADFTWCT
;
A
#
# COMPACT_ATOMS: atom_id res chain seq x y z
N CYS A 1 -13.20 -2.49 -11.81
CA CYS A 1 -11.79 -2.00 -11.78
C CYS A 1 -11.00 -2.86 -10.81
N SER A 2 -9.80 -3.30 -11.19
CA SER A 2 -8.90 -4.00 -10.25
C SER A 2 -8.46 -3.02 -9.13
N PRO A 3 -8.31 -3.46 -7.87
CA PRO A 3 -7.86 -2.60 -6.77
C PRO A 3 -6.50 -1.92 -7.07
N ILE A 4 -5.64 -2.59 -7.84
CA ILE A 4 -4.35 -2.07 -8.32
C ILE A 4 -4.51 -0.87 -9.26
N CYS A 5 -5.54 -0.88 -10.13
CA CYS A 5 -5.80 0.26 -11.02
C CYS A 5 -6.37 1.45 -10.23
N ALA A 6 -7.20 1.16 -9.23
CA ALA A 6 -7.77 2.20 -8.37
C ALA A 6 -6.69 2.90 -7.53
N SER A 7 -5.73 2.16 -6.96
CA SER A 7 -4.61 2.76 -6.22
C SER A 7 -3.68 3.57 -7.11
N TYR A 8 -3.41 3.10 -8.34
CA TYR A 8 -2.64 3.85 -9.33
C TYR A 8 -3.29 5.21 -9.65
N ASP A 9 -4.59 5.22 -9.94
CA ASP A 9 -5.33 6.44 -10.25
C ASP A 9 -5.44 7.37 -9.04
N LEU A 10 -5.70 6.83 -7.84
CA LEU A 10 -5.71 7.59 -6.58
C LEU A 10 -4.37 8.28 -6.30
N ARG A 11 -3.26 7.55 -6.46
CA ARG A 11 -1.92 8.14 -6.27
C ARG A 11 -1.64 9.22 -7.31
N LYS A 12 -2.01 8.98 -8.58
CA LYS A 12 -1.88 9.97 -9.65
C LYS A 12 -2.70 11.23 -9.37
N GLN A 13 -3.90 11.06 -8.82
CA GLN A 13 -4.75 12.18 -8.37
C GLN A 13 -4.12 12.94 -7.19
N ALA A 14 -3.57 12.24 -6.20
CA ALA A 14 -2.87 12.84 -5.06
C ALA A 14 -1.62 13.62 -5.50
N LEU A 15 -0.96 13.21 -6.59
CA LEU A 15 0.16 13.92 -7.22
C LEU A 15 -0.27 15.03 -8.18
N TYR A 16 -1.56 15.38 -8.24
CA TYR A 16 -2.13 16.36 -9.17
C TYR A 16 -1.84 16.07 -10.65
N GLY A 17 -1.61 14.80 -11.01
CA GLY A 17 -1.26 14.38 -12.36
C GLY A 17 0.22 14.54 -12.73
N ASP A 18 1.04 15.14 -11.88
CA ASP A 18 2.48 15.33 -12.10
C ASP A 18 3.31 14.21 -11.47
N LEU A 19 3.68 13.21 -12.28
CA LEU A 19 4.52 12.09 -11.85
C LEU A 19 5.99 12.47 -11.57
N SER A 20 6.39 13.70 -11.83
CA SER A 20 7.75 14.19 -11.53
C SER A 20 8.04 14.30 -10.03
N ARG A 21 6.99 14.42 -9.20
CA ARG A 21 7.05 14.47 -7.74
C ARG A 21 6.91 13.09 -7.09
N TYR A 22 6.82 12.03 -7.90
CA TYR A 22 6.65 10.68 -7.41
C TYR A 22 7.91 10.23 -6.65
N ILE A 23 7.69 9.76 -5.43
CA ILE A 23 8.67 9.08 -4.58
C ILE A 23 8.00 7.80 -4.08
N CYS A 24 8.68 6.66 -4.25
CA CYS A 24 8.17 5.34 -3.88
C CYS A 24 7.79 5.30 -2.40
N CYS A 25 6.55 4.87 -2.12
CA CYS A 25 5.93 4.82 -0.80
C CYS A 25 6.09 6.13 0.01
N ASN A 26 6.08 7.28 -0.66
CA ASN A 26 6.28 8.59 -0.04
C ASN A 26 7.58 8.74 0.78
N GLY A 27 8.61 7.93 0.50
CA GLY A 27 9.87 7.94 1.25
C GLY A 27 9.88 7.06 2.51
N ASN A 28 8.78 6.41 2.87
CA ASN A 28 8.69 5.59 4.08
C ASN A 28 9.30 4.19 3.95
N CYS A 29 9.65 3.77 2.74
CA CYS A 29 10.18 2.44 2.47
C CYS A 29 11.69 2.50 2.19
N PRO A 30 12.52 1.55 2.71
CA PRO A 30 13.98 1.56 2.53
C PRO A 30 14.44 1.37 1.07
N CYS A 31 13.53 1.00 0.16
CA CYS A 31 13.77 0.95 -1.29
C CYS A 31 13.65 2.34 -1.96
N SER A 32 13.06 3.32 -1.27
CA SER A 32 12.79 4.66 -1.79
C SER A 32 14.08 5.41 -2.10
N GLY A 33 14.18 5.95 -3.32
CA GLY A 33 15.34 6.70 -3.82
C GLY A 33 16.50 5.84 -4.33
N ARG A 34 16.42 4.50 -4.26
CA ARG A 34 17.50 3.59 -4.69
C ARG A 34 17.25 2.96 -6.07
N LEU A 35 16.01 3.02 -6.57
CA LEU A 35 15.60 2.42 -7.84
C LEU A 35 15.54 3.39 -9.03
N ASN A 36 16.15 4.58 -8.92
CA ASN A 36 16.14 5.58 -9.99
C ASN A 36 14.71 5.94 -10.48
N GLU A 37 13.83 6.10 -9.51
CA GLU A 37 12.37 6.21 -9.63
C GLU A 37 11.93 7.40 -10.50
N SER A 38 12.77 8.44 -10.56
CA SER A 38 12.58 9.64 -11.36
C SER A 38 12.80 9.43 -12.86
N GLN A 39 13.44 8.35 -13.31
CA GLN A 39 13.56 8.02 -14.74
C GLN A 39 12.31 7.34 -15.32
N CYS A 40 11.57 6.56 -14.51
CA CYS A 40 10.37 5.83 -14.92
C CYS A 40 9.33 5.72 -13.78
N PRO A 41 8.69 6.84 -13.39
CA PRO A 41 7.79 6.88 -12.24
C PRO A 41 6.52 6.05 -12.45
N ALA A 42 6.00 5.95 -13.68
CA ALA A 42 4.81 5.15 -13.98
C ALA A 42 5.02 3.64 -13.76
N PHE A 43 6.20 3.12 -14.12
CA PHE A 43 6.53 1.72 -13.90
C PHE A 43 6.74 1.43 -12.41
N CYS A 44 7.46 2.32 -11.72
CA CYS A 44 7.68 2.20 -10.28
C CYS A 44 6.36 2.28 -9.50
N LEU A 45 5.45 3.18 -9.90
CA LEU A 45 4.11 3.29 -9.31
C LEU A 45 3.26 2.04 -9.53
N CYS A 46 3.35 1.43 -10.72
CA CYS A 46 2.68 0.15 -11.00
C CYS A 46 3.26 -0.99 -10.15
N LEU A 47 4.58 -1.02 -9.98
CA LEU A 47 5.27 -1.98 -9.12
C LEU A 47 4.91 -1.78 -7.64
N GLU A 48 4.78 -0.53 -7.19
CA GLU A 48 4.34 -0.18 -5.84
C GLU A 48 2.91 -0.68 -5.58
N ALA A 49 2.00 -0.44 -6.52
CA ALA A 49 0.61 -0.91 -6.45
C ALA A 49 0.49 -2.44 -6.49
N TRP A 50 1.43 -3.14 -7.13
CA TRP A 50 1.42 -4.60 -7.25
C TRP A 50 2.14 -5.31 -6.09
N CYS A 51 3.33 -4.84 -5.70
CA CYS A 51 4.19 -5.50 -4.72
C CYS A 51 4.03 -4.95 -3.29
N CYS A 52 3.46 -3.74 -3.13
CA CYS A 52 3.39 -3.03 -1.87
C CYS A 52 2.03 -2.33 -1.69
N PHE A 53 0.94 -2.98 -2.13
CA PHE A 53 -0.40 -2.38 -2.19
C PHE A 53 -0.82 -1.68 -0.88
N GLY A 54 -0.73 -2.37 0.26
CA GLY A 54 -1.09 -1.79 1.55
C GLY A 54 -0.25 -0.57 1.95
N GLN A 55 1.07 -0.60 1.69
CA GLN A 55 1.92 0.56 1.93
C GLN A 55 1.64 1.72 0.96
N SER A 56 1.32 1.42 -0.29
CA SER A 56 0.94 2.41 -1.29
C SER A 56 -0.32 3.17 -0.88
N VAL A 57 -1.36 2.44 -0.46
CA VAL A 57 -2.63 3.02 0.00
C VAL A 57 -2.44 3.81 1.29
N ALA A 58 -1.72 3.27 2.27
CA ALA A 58 -1.45 3.95 3.55
C ALA A 58 -0.71 5.28 3.35
N THR A 59 0.37 5.27 2.59
CA THR A 59 1.20 6.47 2.34
C THR A 59 0.45 7.51 1.51
N THR A 60 -0.47 7.09 0.64
CA THR A 60 -1.38 8.01 -0.06
C THR A 60 -2.37 8.68 0.89
N ARG A 61 -2.94 7.94 1.84
CA ARG A 61 -3.81 8.52 2.87
C ARG A 61 -3.06 9.54 3.73
N TRP A 62 -1.88 9.20 4.21
CA TRP A 62 -1.05 10.12 5.00
C TRP A 62 -0.65 11.37 4.21
N MET A 63 -0.30 11.21 2.94
CA MET A 63 0.00 12.36 2.06
C MET A 63 -1.18 13.32 1.95
N ILE A 64 -2.39 12.80 1.74
CA ILE A 64 -3.60 13.63 1.65
C ILE A 64 -3.93 14.28 3.00
N GLN A 65 -3.78 13.54 4.11
CA GLN A 65 -4.03 14.06 5.45
C GLN A 65 -3.05 15.19 5.82
N ASP A 66 -1.77 15.05 5.47
CA ASP A 66 -0.74 16.07 5.65
C ASP A 66 -1.08 17.33 4.85
N GLU A 67 -1.52 17.17 3.60
CA GLU A 67 -1.89 18.29 2.74
C GLU A 67 -3.16 19.02 3.22
N LEU A 68 -4.12 18.30 3.82
CA LEU A 68 -5.33 18.88 4.40
C LEU A 68 -5.13 19.42 5.83
N GLN A 69 -3.96 19.21 6.44
CA GLN A 69 -3.65 19.53 7.85
C GLN A 69 -4.69 18.98 8.84
N VAL A 70 -5.23 17.78 8.57
CA VAL A 70 -6.23 17.14 9.43
C VAL A 70 -5.55 16.08 10.28
N GLU A 71 -5.60 16.27 11.59
CA GLU A 71 -5.14 15.30 12.57
C GLU A 71 -6.01 14.04 12.57
N THR A 72 -5.37 12.87 12.66
CA THR A 72 -6.06 11.57 12.72
C THR A 72 -6.90 11.46 13.99
N THR A 73 -8.20 11.18 13.85
CA THR A 73 -9.08 10.96 15.00
C THR A 73 -8.82 9.61 15.67
N LYS A 74 -9.32 9.41 16.90
CA LYS A 74 -9.17 8.12 17.62
C LYS A 74 -9.74 6.91 16.85
N CYS A 75 -10.80 7.12 16.06
CA CYS A 75 -11.36 6.07 15.20
C CYS A 75 -10.42 5.75 14.03
N ASP A 76 -9.79 6.76 13.44
CA ASP A 76 -8.85 6.61 12.32
C ASP A 76 -7.62 5.79 12.73
N HIS A 77 -7.10 6.02 13.94
CA HIS A 77 -6.03 5.20 14.54
C HIS A 77 -6.40 3.71 14.66
N CYS A 78 -7.65 3.39 15.00
CA CYS A 78 -8.10 2.00 15.10
C CYS A 78 -8.20 1.34 13.72
N ILE A 79 -8.65 2.09 12.71
CA ILE A 79 -8.74 1.63 11.33
C ILE A 79 -7.34 1.38 10.76
N ILE A 80 -6.44 2.36 10.86
CA ILE A 80 -5.04 2.25 10.42
C ILE A 80 -4.33 1.09 11.15
N GLY A 81 -4.55 0.97 12.47
CA GLY A 81 -3.99 -0.13 13.26
C GLY A 81 -4.47 -1.50 12.76
N THR A 82 -5.75 -1.61 12.40
CA THR A 82 -6.33 -2.84 11.85
C THR A 82 -5.76 -3.17 10.47
N MET A 83 -5.63 -2.17 9.60
CA MET A 83 -5.04 -2.32 8.26
C MET A 83 -3.57 -2.78 8.33
N ILE A 84 -2.77 -2.16 9.20
CA ILE A 84 -1.37 -2.54 9.42
C ILE A 84 -1.29 -3.97 9.99
N PHE A 85 -2.12 -4.28 10.99
CA PHE A 85 -2.17 -5.61 11.59
C PHE A 85 -2.48 -6.71 10.56
N LEU A 86 -3.50 -6.50 9.71
CA LEU A 86 -3.85 -7.45 8.65
C LEU A 86 -2.74 -7.61 7.60
N GLN A 87 -2.05 -6.52 7.25
CA GLN A 87 -0.91 -6.59 6.33
C GLN A 87 0.25 -7.42 6.90
N TYR A 88 0.58 -7.22 8.18
CA TYR A 88 1.60 -8.04 8.86
C TYR A 88 1.15 -9.48 9.01
N LEU A 89 -0.14 -9.71 9.30
CA LEU A 89 -0.71 -11.05 9.40
C LEU A 89 -0.64 -11.79 8.06
N SER A 90 -0.99 -11.15 6.94
CA SER A 90 -0.82 -11.72 5.60
C SER A 90 0.64 -12.11 5.34
N CYS A 91 1.58 -11.21 5.61
CA CYS A 91 3.01 -11.47 5.42
C CYS A 91 3.50 -12.68 6.23
N VAL A 92 3.10 -12.77 7.52
CA VAL A 92 3.44 -13.93 8.37
C VAL A 92 2.80 -15.22 7.85
N CYS A 93 1.53 -15.18 7.46
CA CYS A 93 0.84 -16.33 6.87
C CYS A 93 1.50 -16.79 5.57
N HIS A 94 1.97 -15.87 4.73
CA HIS A 94 2.65 -16.19 3.47
C HIS A 94 4.03 -16.80 3.69
N ILE A 95 4.77 -16.36 4.72
CA ILE A 95 6.03 -16.99 5.15
C ILE A 95 5.77 -18.40 5.69
N LEU A 96 4.74 -18.59 6.52
CA LEU A 96 4.36 -19.90 7.05
C LEU A 96 3.90 -20.86 5.94
N ALA A 97 3.21 -20.37 4.91
CA ALA A 97 2.78 -21.14 3.75
C ALA A 97 3.94 -21.61 2.83
N CYS A 98 5.14 -21.03 2.98
CA CYS A 98 6.37 -21.55 2.37
C CYS A 98 6.89 -22.81 3.07
N PHE A 99 6.65 -22.95 4.38
CA PHE A 99 7.08 -24.12 5.16
C PHE A 99 6.01 -25.21 5.23
N PHE A 100 4.73 -24.82 5.23
CA PHE A 100 3.60 -25.74 5.33
C PHE A 100 2.61 -25.51 4.19
N SER A 101 2.54 -26.45 3.25
CA SER A 101 1.66 -26.38 2.07
C SER A 101 0.16 -26.32 2.44
N GLU A 102 -0.24 -26.94 3.56
CA GLU A 102 -1.62 -26.99 4.05
C GLU A 102 -2.17 -25.62 4.48
N LEU A 103 -1.29 -24.66 4.77
CA LEU A 103 -1.67 -23.30 5.20
C LEU A 103 -1.81 -22.33 4.03
N ARG A 104 -1.58 -22.79 2.78
CA ARG A 104 -1.55 -21.94 1.59
C ARG A 104 -2.93 -21.34 1.28
N ASP A 105 -4.00 -22.11 1.44
CA ASP A 105 -5.37 -21.62 1.22
C ASP A 105 -5.77 -20.58 2.29
N ALA A 106 -5.37 -20.82 3.55
CA ALA A 106 -5.59 -19.87 4.63
C ALA A 106 -4.81 -18.57 4.41
N ALA A 107 -3.57 -18.65 3.93
CA ALA A 107 -2.77 -17.48 3.58
C ALA A 107 -3.42 -16.67 2.45
N GLN A 108 -3.95 -17.32 1.41
CA GLN A 108 -4.66 -16.63 0.32
C GLN A 108 -5.93 -15.92 0.79
N ILE A 109 -6.71 -16.52 1.70
CA ILE A 109 -7.90 -15.87 2.28
C ILE A 109 -7.52 -14.64 3.09
N VAL A 110 -6.46 -14.74 3.91
CA VAL A 110 -5.97 -13.62 4.73
C VAL A 110 -5.44 -12.49 3.84
N ASP A 111 -4.77 -12.82 2.74
CA ASP A 111 -4.27 -11.83 1.78
C ASP A 111 -5.44 -11.10 1.08
N LEU A 112 -6.46 -11.85 0.68
CA LEU A 112 -7.66 -11.31 0.04
C LEU A 112 -8.48 -10.43 1.00
N LEU A 113 -8.53 -10.79 2.29
CA LEU A 113 -9.13 -9.97 3.34
C LEU A 113 -8.32 -8.69 3.60
N ALA A 114 -6.98 -8.79 3.61
CA ALA A 114 -6.12 -7.61 3.76
C ALA A 114 -6.33 -6.65 2.59
N ASP A 115 -6.30 -7.13 1.35
CA ASP A 115 -6.57 -6.32 0.15
C ASP A 115 -7.97 -5.69 0.18
N PHE A 116 -8.98 -6.42 0.66
CA PHE A 116 -10.32 -5.88 0.81
C PHE A 116 -10.37 -4.72 1.80
N THR A 117 -9.67 -4.81 2.94
CA THR A 117 -9.62 -3.72 3.93
C THR A 117 -8.92 -2.46 3.41
N TRP A 118 -8.02 -2.59 2.44
CA TRP A 118 -7.40 -1.42 1.80
C TRP A 118 -8.31 -0.76 0.76
N CYS A 119 -9.33 -1.47 0.28
CA CYS A 119 -10.32 -0.96 -0.66
C CYS A 119 -11.47 -0.16 0.00
N THR A 120 -11.54 -0.11 1.33
CA THR A 120 -12.56 0.65 2.10
C THR A 120 -12.05 2.01 2.53
#